data_AF-A0A931WKG2-F1
#
_entry.id   AF-A0A931WKG2-F1
#
_cell.length_a   1.000
_cell.length_b   1.000
_cell.length_c   1.000
_cell.angle_alpha   90.00
_cell.angle_beta   90.00
_cell.angle_gamma   90.00
#
_symmetry.space_group_name_H-M   'P 1'
#
loop_
_entity.id
_entity.type
_entity.pdbx_description
1 polymer ?
#
loop_
_entity_poly.entity_id
_entity_poly.type
_entity_poly.pdbx_seq_one_letter_code
_entity_poly.pdbx_strand_id
1 'polypeptide(L)'
;MNGSTADIVVLGAGHNGLIAAAYLAKAGLKTLVLEAKDQVGGGCGTEELTAPGFRHDPCAAVHGAIQAGPVLKELGLERFGLRYIFPDPLHASVFPDGSSLVTWRSVEQSAREIERFSPKDAAAYLRLVAFWDRHIRDVFVASRYAPPRRPSELYTLLERREAGFEVMRLMASSPLEVVNEFFEEEHVRLHVLKASLQGGPFPDQLGYGLLVFGTGSGARHSFGWAMPEGGSLELPLSLVRALRACGGDVFTRSEVKEIIVEDGVARGVMTGDGRRFTAEKAVVAGLHVRQVFLEMIDDRWLDASLVEACAPSRAVGAAPVSSRFRCRPCCPLSRSRDDVRSFGCLRRVSQGPSLLPSTLPGVLPHTSGPDTCPQRAACPEHGPLRAIRPLRTPRILAGNQGPAPGRGNRAGPGICPQRDRENCAGQGSHDTPRHRGARSDVLPRRHHGSRARPFPGGASEAAPEHLRLPDPYP
;
A
#
# COMPACT_ATOMS: atom_id res chain seq x y z
N MET A 1 30.88 -24.28 -7.94
CA MET A 1 29.51 -23.91 -8.36
C MET A 1 28.56 -24.43 -7.29
N ASN A 2 28.33 -23.67 -6.22
CA ASN A 2 27.55 -24.17 -5.09
C ASN A 2 26.13 -23.61 -5.16
N GLY A 3 25.31 -24.31 -5.94
CA GLY A 3 23.86 -24.17 -5.93
C GLY A 3 23.23 -24.93 -4.77
N SER A 4 22.02 -24.54 -4.37
CA SER A 4 21.25 -25.24 -3.34
C SER A 4 19.87 -25.65 -3.83
N THR A 5 19.49 -26.90 -3.55
CA THR A 5 18.16 -27.46 -3.87
C THR A 5 17.13 -27.15 -2.79
N ALA A 6 15.91 -26.85 -3.18
CA ALA A 6 14.77 -26.53 -2.32
C ALA A 6 13.46 -27.10 -2.89
N ASP A 7 12.43 -27.28 -2.06
CA ASP A 7 11.07 -27.54 -2.54
C ASP A 7 10.58 -26.37 -3.40
N ILE A 8 10.73 -25.16 -2.85
CA ILE A 8 10.27 -23.91 -3.46
C ILE A 8 11.40 -22.88 -3.47
N VAL A 9 11.60 -22.22 -4.60
CA VAL A 9 12.44 -21.03 -4.72
C VAL A 9 11.56 -19.82 -4.98
N VAL A 10 11.65 -18.82 -4.10
CA VAL A 10 10.88 -17.57 -4.15
C VAL A 10 11.78 -16.44 -4.63
N LEU A 11 11.32 -15.64 -5.59
CA LEU A 11 12.10 -14.56 -6.20
C LEU A 11 11.64 -13.20 -5.66
N GLY A 12 12.56 -12.43 -5.08
CA GLY A 12 12.30 -11.15 -4.43
C GLY A 12 11.85 -11.28 -2.97
N ALA A 13 12.57 -10.63 -2.06
CA ALA A 13 12.25 -10.55 -0.64
C ALA A 13 11.41 -9.32 -0.28
N GLY A 14 10.52 -8.90 -1.18
CA GLY A 14 9.41 -7.99 -0.83
C GLY A 14 8.43 -8.65 0.14
N HIS A 15 7.61 -7.88 0.84
CA HIS A 15 6.66 -8.41 1.84
C HIS A 15 5.76 -9.53 1.28
N ASN A 16 5.29 -9.44 0.04
CA ASN A 16 4.47 -10.48 -0.60
C ASN A 16 5.22 -11.80 -0.77
N GLY A 17 6.46 -11.76 -1.30
CA GLY A 17 7.31 -12.94 -1.45
C GLY A 17 7.67 -13.57 -0.10
N LEU A 18 7.99 -12.74 0.90
CA LEU A 18 8.28 -13.19 2.25
C LEU A 18 7.07 -13.78 2.99
N ILE A 19 5.86 -13.25 2.80
CA ILE A 19 4.61 -13.84 3.31
C ILE A 19 4.40 -15.22 2.68
N ALA A 20 4.46 -15.33 1.35
CA ALA A 20 4.32 -16.60 0.66
C ALA A 20 5.36 -17.62 1.15
N ALA A 21 6.64 -17.22 1.23
CA ALA A 21 7.71 -18.07 1.73
C ALA A 21 7.48 -18.55 3.17
N ALA A 22 7.05 -17.66 4.08
CA ALA A 22 6.78 -18.00 5.46
C ALA A 22 5.61 -19.00 5.61
N TYR A 23 4.56 -18.88 4.78
CA TYR A 23 3.48 -19.87 4.74
C TYR A 23 3.93 -21.23 4.19
N LEU A 24 4.72 -21.25 3.12
CA LEU A 24 5.24 -22.49 2.51
C LEU A 24 6.18 -23.23 3.48
N ALA A 25 7.09 -22.51 4.14
CA ALA A 25 7.95 -23.09 5.17
C ALA A 25 7.15 -23.55 6.40
N LYS A 26 6.13 -22.80 6.84
CA LYS A 26 5.20 -23.23 7.90
C LYS A 26 4.41 -24.49 7.52
N ALA A 27 4.17 -24.74 6.23
CA ALA A 27 3.59 -25.98 5.71
C ALA A 27 4.60 -27.13 5.58
N GLY A 28 5.86 -26.94 5.99
CA GLY A 28 6.92 -27.96 5.99
C GLY A 28 7.73 -28.06 4.69
N LEU A 29 7.61 -27.09 3.78
CA LEU A 29 8.38 -27.06 2.52
C LEU A 29 9.72 -26.33 2.72
N LYS A 30 10.82 -26.95 2.29
CA LYS A 30 12.15 -26.34 2.26
C LYS A 30 12.12 -25.16 1.27
N THR A 31 12.04 -23.94 1.80
CA THR A 31 11.76 -22.74 1.01
C THR A 31 12.94 -21.78 1.07
N LEU A 32 13.45 -21.38 -0.09
CA LEU A 32 14.52 -20.38 -0.21
C LEU A 32 14.01 -19.13 -0.90
N VAL A 33 14.38 -17.95 -0.41
CA VAL A 33 14.07 -16.66 -1.04
C VAL A 33 15.36 -16.05 -1.59
N LEU A 34 15.34 -15.57 -2.83
CA LEU A 34 16.46 -14.89 -3.47
C LEU A 34 16.15 -13.41 -3.64
N GLU A 35 17.00 -12.54 -3.10
CA GLU A 35 16.88 -11.08 -3.17
C GLU A 35 18.08 -10.49 -3.89
N ALA A 36 17.83 -9.58 -4.84
CA ALA A 36 18.86 -8.93 -5.63
C ALA A 36 19.67 -7.93 -4.80
N LYS A 37 19.00 -7.16 -3.94
CA LYS A 37 19.62 -6.22 -3.01
C LYS A 37 20.32 -6.93 -1.85
N ASP A 38 21.10 -6.16 -1.09
CA ASP A 38 21.71 -6.60 0.16
C ASP A 38 20.81 -6.49 1.39
N GLN A 39 19.61 -5.90 1.22
CA GLN A 39 18.56 -5.82 2.23
C GLN A 39 17.22 -6.30 1.66
N VAL A 40 16.42 -6.95 2.51
CA VAL A 40 15.05 -7.38 2.20
C VAL A 40 14.04 -6.21 2.28
N GLY A 41 12.80 -6.43 1.83
CA GLY A 41 11.64 -5.59 2.11
C GLY A 41 10.99 -4.94 0.90
N GLY A 42 11.74 -4.69 -0.18
CA GLY A 42 11.22 -4.04 -1.38
C GLY A 42 10.66 -2.64 -1.06
N GLY A 43 9.36 -2.43 -1.28
CA GLY A 43 8.67 -1.18 -0.90
C GLY A 43 8.45 -0.99 0.62
N CYS A 44 8.70 -2.00 1.44
CA CYS A 44 8.69 -1.92 2.91
C CYS A 44 10.12 -1.75 3.45
N GLY A 45 10.85 -0.76 2.95
CA GLY A 45 12.17 -0.37 3.45
C GLY A 45 12.10 0.75 4.50
N THR A 46 13.21 0.94 5.22
CA THR A 46 13.42 2.03 6.19
C THR A 46 14.89 2.47 6.10
N GLU A 47 15.13 3.74 5.79
CA GLU A 47 16.46 4.25 5.39
C GLU A 47 16.77 5.60 6.05
N GLU A 48 18.05 5.87 6.38
CA GLU A 48 18.48 7.15 6.98
C GLU A 48 18.74 8.25 5.93
N LEU A 49 17.68 8.67 5.23
CA LEU A 49 17.78 9.51 4.03
C LEU A 49 18.20 10.97 4.23
N THR A 50 18.08 11.53 5.45
CA THR A 50 18.28 12.99 5.65
C THR A 50 19.39 13.37 6.64
N ALA A 51 19.69 12.51 7.62
CA ALA A 51 20.72 12.72 8.64
C ALA A 51 20.89 11.44 9.49
N PRO A 52 22.06 11.24 10.13
CA PRO A 52 22.25 10.14 11.08
C PRO A 52 21.18 10.12 12.18
N GLY A 53 20.57 8.95 12.40
CA GLY A 53 19.46 8.73 13.33
C GLY A 53 18.08 9.18 12.83
N PHE A 54 17.97 9.73 11.61
CA PHE A 54 16.69 10.14 11.01
C PHE A 54 16.27 9.13 9.94
N ARG A 55 15.59 8.07 10.39
CA ARG A 55 14.97 7.04 9.56
C ARG A 55 13.71 7.54 8.87
N HIS A 56 13.52 7.14 7.62
CA HIS A 56 12.35 7.40 6.79
C HIS A 56 11.91 6.10 6.11
N ASP A 57 10.59 5.96 5.93
CA ASP A 57 10.02 4.88 5.12
C ASP A 57 9.70 5.45 3.73
N PRO A 58 10.53 5.20 2.70
CA PRO A 58 10.42 5.91 1.42
C PRO A 58 9.20 5.53 0.58
N CYS A 59 8.53 4.40 0.85
CA CYS A 59 7.41 3.92 0.04
C CYS A 59 6.21 3.55 0.92
N ALA A 60 6.15 2.33 1.44
CA ALA A 60 5.13 1.98 2.42
C ALA A 60 5.53 2.54 3.79
N ALA A 61 4.75 3.46 4.35
CA ALA A 61 4.90 3.95 5.74
C ALA A 61 3.73 3.51 6.66
N VAL A 62 2.69 2.91 6.07
CA VAL A 62 1.41 2.65 6.73
C VAL A 62 0.85 1.31 6.26
N HIS A 63 0.49 0.47 7.21
CA HIS A 63 0.18 -0.96 7.03
C HIS A 63 -1.29 -1.28 7.34
N GLY A 64 -2.20 -0.35 7.03
CA GLY A 64 -3.64 -0.53 7.31
C GLY A 64 -4.26 -1.72 6.57
N ALA A 65 -3.85 -1.95 5.31
CA ALA A 65 -4.42 -3.03 4.49
C ALA A 65 -4.10 -4.45 4.99
N ILE A 66 -2.94 -4.66 5.61
CA ILE A 66 -2.54 -5.98 6.15
C ILE A 66 -3.20 -6.29 7.50
N GLN A 67 -3.67 -5.27 8.25
CA GLN A 67 -4.48 -5.47 9.46
C GLN A 67 -5.85 -6.12 9.18
N ALA A 68 -6.38 -5.97 7.97
CA ALA A 68 -7.65 -6.55 7.56
C ALA A 68 -7.59 -8.07 7.27
N GLY A 69 -6.38 -8.65 7.21
CA GLY A 69 -6.15 -10.06 6.90
C GLY A 69 -5.59 -10.87 8.07
N PRO A 70 -5.70 -12.21 8.05
CA PRO A 70 -5.26 -13.07 9.15
C PRO A 70 -3.73 -13.24 9.25
N VAL A 71 -2.97 -12.82 8.23
CA VAL A 71 -1.53 -13.06 8.04
C VAL A 71 -0.68 -12.78 9.29
N LEU A 72 -0.86 -11.61 9.90
CA LEU A 72 -0.08 -11.19 11.07
C LEU A 72 -0.24 -12.17 12.25
N LYS A 73 -1.47 -12.67 12.46
CA LYS A 73 -1.84 -13.61 13.52
C LYS A 73 -1.48 -15.05 13.18
N GLU A 74 -1.69 -15.48 11.95
CA GLU A 74 -1.42 -16.85 11.51
C GLU A 74 0.08 -17.16 11.44
N LEU A 75 0.89 -16.24 10.93
CA LEU A 75 2.34 -16.32 11.04
C LEU A 75 2.81 -15.97 12.46
N GLY A 76 2.01 -15.20 13.20
CA GLY A 76 2.21 -14.81 14.60
C GLY A 76 3.41 -13.88 14.77
N LEU A 77 3.51 -12.87 13.91
CA LEU A 77 4.70 -12.03 13.73
C LEU A 77 5.09 -11.22 14.98
N GLU A 78 4.16 -11.02 15.91
CA GLU A 78 4.44 -10.43 17.23
C GLU A 78 5.52 -11.20 18.00
N ARG A 79 5.52 -12.54 17.96
CA ARG A 79 6.57 -13.37 18.59
C ARG A 79 7.93 -13.24 17.89
N PHE A 80 7.95 -12.63 16.71
CA PHE A 80 9.13 -12.30 15.93
C PHE A 80 9.40 -10.78 15.92
N GLY A 81 8.90 -10.05 16.93
CA GLY A 81 9.23 -8.65 17.18
C GLY A 81 8.36 -7.61 16.45
N LEU A 82 7.42 -8.01 15.59
CA LEU A 82 6.56 -7.05 14.89
C LEU A 82 5.54 -6.43 15.85
N ARG A 83 5.73 -5.15 16.20
CA ARG A 83 4.76 -4.34 16.94
C ARG A 83 4.25 -3.20 16.07
N TYR A 84 2.95 -2.93 16.14
CA TYR A 84 2.30 -1.83 15.42
C TYR A 84 1.85 -0.73 16.38
N ILE A 85 2.22 0.50 16.05
CA ILE A 85 1.70 1.73 16.64
C ILE A 85 0.44 2.13 15.86
N PHE A 86 -0.62 2.51 16.58
CA PHE A 86 -1.88 2.98 15.99
C PHE A 86 -2.12 4.43 16.41
N PRO A 87 -1.57 5.41 15.66
CA PRO A 87 -1.62 6.82 16.04
C PRO A 87 -3.05 7.37 16.05
N ASP A 88 -3.25 8.38 16.88
CA ASP A 88 -4.45 9.20 16.94
C ASP A 88 -3.96 10.66 17.10
N PRO A 89 -4.24 11.57 16.14
CA PRO A 89 -5.09 11.40 14.96
C PRO A 89 -4.53 10.49 13.86
N LEU A 90 -5.40 10.07 12.94
CA LEU A 90 -5.06 9.24 11.77
C LEU A 90 -4.38 10.05 10.65
N HIS A 91 -4.90 11.24 10.33
CA HIS A 91 -4.27 12.20 9.41
C HIS A 91 -4.87 13.60 9.50
N ALA A 92 -4.14 14.59 8.97
CA ALA A 92 -4.61 15.96 8.81
C ALA A 92 -4.52 16.45 7.35
N SER A 93 -5.27 17.50 7.04
CA SER A 93 -5.02 18.43 5.94
C SER A 93 -4.86 19.84 6.51
N VAL A 94 -3.93 20.61 5.94
CA VAL A 94 -3.72 22.03 6.25
C VAL A 94 -3.96 22.80 4.96
N PHE A 95 -4.70 23.90 5.03
CA PHE A 95 -5.21 24.62 3.87
C PHE A 95 -4.52 25.99 3.71
N PRO A 96 -4.59 26.64 2.52
CA PRO A 96 -3.88 27.89 2.25
C PRO A 96 -4.29 29.07 3.14
N ASP A 97 -5.50 29.04 3.71
CA ASP A 97 -6.02 30.04 4.66
C ASP A 97 -5.50 29.84 6.09
N GLY A 98 -4.72 28.79 6.33
CA GLY A 98 -4.21 28.39 7.65
C GLY A 98 -5.17 27.55 8.47
N SER A 99 -6.36 27.20 7.94
CA SER A 99 -7.24 26.23 8.57
C SER A 99 -6.68 24.80 8.47
N SER A 100 -7.23 23.91 9.29
CA SER A 100 -6.88 22.49 9.25
C SER A 100 -8.09 21.63 9.59
N LEU A 101 -8.15 20.45 8.98
CA LEU A 101 -9.14 19.40 9.25
C LEU A 101 -8.39 18.11 9.58
N VAL A 102 -8.80 17.45 10.66
CA VAL A 102 -8.14 16.28 11.25
C VAL A 102 -9.10 15.09 11.34
N THR A 103 -8.72 13.95 10.76
CA THR A 103 -9.43 12.68 10.96
C THR A 103 -8.81 11.96 12.16
N TRP A 104 -9.63 11.67 13.17
CA TRP A 104 -9.31 10.96 14.40
C TRP A 104 -9.68 9.48 14.30
N ARG A 105 -9.25 8.64 15.24
CA ARG A 105 -9.67 7.23 15.30
C ARG A 105 -11.17 7.08 15.57
N SER A 106 -11.72 7.90 16.46
CA SER A 106 -13.17 7.97 16.71
C SER A 106 -13.87 8.65 15.54
N VAL A 107 -14.85 7.94 14.98
CA VAL A 107 -15.72 8.42 13.90
C VAL A 107 -16.47 9.69 14.33
N GLU A 108 -16.89 9.74 15.60
CA GLU A 108 -17.61 10.86 16.21
C GLU A 108 -16.70 12.07 16.43
N GLN A 109 -15.41 11.87 16.73
CA GLN A 109 -14.42 12.94 16.80
C GLN A 109 -14.13 13.52 15.41
N SER A 110 -13.95 12.67 14.38
CA SER A 110 -13.82 13.12 12.99
C SER A 110 -15.05 13.89 12.52
N ALA A 111 -16.26 13.42 12.84
CA ALA A 111 -17.50 14.12 12.49
C ALA A 111 -17.60 15.50 13.18
N ARG A 112 -17.21 15.63 14.46
CA ARG A 112 -17.15 16.93 15.16
C ARG A 112 -16.09 17.88 14.58
N GLU A 113 -14.97 17.35 14.08
CA GLU A 113 -13.97 18.16 13.40
C GLU A 113 -14.48 18.68 12.04
N ILE A 114 -15.23 17.85 11.31
CA ILE A 114 -15.92 18.23 10.06
C ILE A 114 -17.04 19.25 10.32
N GLU A 115 -17.78 19.11 11.43
CA GLU A 115 -18.90 19.99 11.80
C GLU A 115 -18.49 21.47 11.92
N ARG A 116 -17.21 21.73 12.28
CA ARG A 116 -16.61 23.08 12.29
C ARG A 116 -16.62 23.76 10.91
N PHE A 117 -16.65 22.99 9.83
CA PHE A 117 -16.70 23.46 8.45
C PHE A 117 -18.13 23.33 7.88
N SER A 118 -18.77 22.16 8.06
CA SER A 118 -20.14 21.90 7.60
C SER A 118 -20.83 20.83 8.46
N PRO A 119 -21.89 21.18 9.21
CA PRO A 119 -22.72 20.21 9.94
C PRO A 119 -23.41 19.18 9.03
N LYS A 120 -23.73 19.58 7.79
CA LYS A 120 -24.34 18.69 6.79
C LYS A 120 -23.36 17.61 6.33
N ASP A 121 -22.10 17.98 6.14
CA ASP A 121 -21.03 17.07 5.73
C ASP A 121 -20.57 16.19 6.89
N ALA A 122 -20.63 16.68 8.14
CA ALA A 122 -20.43 15.85 9.34
C ALA A 122 -21.46 14.70 9.38
N ALA A 123 -22.74 15.01 9.15
CA ALA A 123 -23.79 14.01 9.03
C ALA A 123 -23.59 13.09 7.80
N ALA A 124 -23.04 13.60 6.69
CA ALA A 124 -22.71 12.79 5.52
C ALA A 124 -21.55 11.81 5.77
N TYR A 125 -20.53 12.25 6.51
CA TYR A 125 -19.39 11.43 6.91
C TYR A 125 -19.84 10.23 7.77
N LEU A 126 -20.74 10.47 8.73
CA LEU A 126 -21.34 9.41 9.54
C LEU A 126 -22.11 8.39 8.66
N ARG A 127 -22.88 8.86 7.67
CA ARG A 127 -23.56 7.96 6.70
C ARG A 127 -22.57 7.16 5.86
N LEU A 128 -21.48 7.77 5.42
CA LEU A 128 -20.43 7.13 4.63
C LEU A 128 -19.75 5.98 5.40
N VAL A 129 -19.37 6.21 6.65
CA VAL A 129 -18.77 5.18 7.52
C VAL A 129 -19.79 4.08 7.84
N ALA A 130 -21.04 4.43 8.16
CA ALA A 130 -22.10 3.44 8.39
C ALA A 130 -22.39 2.57 7.15
N PHE A 131 -22.36 3.16 5.95
CA PHE A 131 -22.51 2.40 4.70
C PHE A 131 -21.35 1.42 4.48
N TRP A 132 -20.11 1.84 4.75
CA TRP A 132 -18.95 0.95 4.75
C TRP A 132 -19.14 -0.23 5.70
N ASP A 133 -19.45 0.02 6.98
CA ASP A 133 -19.58 -1.01 8.00
C ASP A 133 -20.71 -2.00 7.73
N ARG A 134 -21.81 -1.55 7.11
CA ARG A 134 -22.99 -2.38 6.81
C ARG A 134 -22.87 -3.15 5.49
N HIS A 135 -22.20 -2.60 4.47
CA HIS A 135 -22.30 -3.12 3.10
C HIS A 135 -20.96 -3.49 2.44
N ILE A 136 -19.85 -2.86 2.82
CA ILE A 136 -18.56 -3.04 2.12
C ILE A 136 -17.55 -3.84 2.97
N ARG A 137 -17.43 -3.52 4.26
CA ARG A 137 -16.34 -3.98 5.14
C ARG A 137 -16.11 -5.49 5.09
N ASP A 138 -17.17 -6.29 5.26
CA ASP A 138 -17.03 -7.74 5.38
C ASP A 138 -16.66 -8.39 4.02
N VAL A 139 -17.14 -7.82 2.90
CA VAL A 139 -16.76 -8.24 1.54
C VAL A 139 -15.32 -7.84 1.24
N PHE A 140 -14.90 -6.65 1.67
CA PHE A 140 -13.54 -6.16 1.56
C PHE A 140 -12.56 -7.02 2.37
N VAL A 141 -12.90 -7.41 3.60
CA VAL A 141 -12.11 -8.30 4.45
C VAL A 141 -11.97 -9.66 3.78
N ALA A 142 -13.09 -10.28 3.40
CA ALA A 142 -13.09 -11.60 2.77
C ALA A 142 -12.28 -11.64 1.46
N SER A 143 -12.24 -10.56 0.69
CA SER A 143 -11.45 -10.50 -0.56
C SER A 143 -9.94 -10.47 -0.34
N ARG A 144 -9.43 -10.26 0.88
CA ARG A 144 -7.98 -10.20 1.16
C ARG A 144 -7.32 -11.55 1.41
N TYR A 145 -8.10 -12.60 1.65
CA TYR A 145 -7.60 -13.95 1.93
C TYR A 145 -8.40 -15.05 1.20
N ALA A 146 -9.27 -14.68 0.26
CA ALA A 146 -9.92 -15.60 -0.67
C ALA A 146 -9.23 -15.56 -2.04
N PRO A 147 -9.21 -16.68 -2.81
CA PRO A 147 -8.81 -16.66 -4.21
C PRO A 147 -9.63 -15.64 -5.02
N PRO A 148 -9.04 -15.02 -6.06
CA PRO A 148 -9.76 -14.07 -6.90
C PRO A 148 -10.95 -14.76 -7.59
N ARG A 149 -12.13 -14.16 -7.46
CA ARG A 149 -13.36 -14.61 -8.14
C ARG A 149 -13.40 -14.13 -9.57
N ARG A 150 -14.15 -14.82 -10.43
CA ARG A 150 -14.46 -14.29 -11.76
C ARG A 150 -15.32 -13.02 -11.60
N PRO A 151 -15.16 -11.98 -12.45
CA PRO A 151 -15.97 -10.76 -12.34
C PRO A 151 -17.47 -11.02 -12.35
N SER A 152 -17.94 -11.97 -13.18
CA SER A 152 -19.35 -12.40 -13.22
C SER A 152 -19.84 -12.97 -11.89
N GLU A 153 -19.05 -13.81 -11.21
CA GLU A 153 -19.38 -14.36 -9.90
C GLU A 153 -19.49 -13.26 -8.83
N LEU A 154 -18.62 -12.25 -8.89
CA LEU A 154 -18.67 -11.11 -7.98
C LEU A 154 -19.95 -10.30 -8.21
N TYR A 155 -20.30 -9.99 -9.46
CA TYR A 155 -21.55 -9.27 -9.76
C TYR A 155 -22.79 -10.06 -9.34
N THR A 156 -22.89 -11.35 -9.63
CA THR A 156 -24.01 -12.20 -9.16
C THR A 156 -24.11 -12.30 -7.63
N LEU A 157 -22.99 -12.17 -6.91
CA LEU A 157 -22.99 -12.08 -5.44
C LEU A 157 -23.46 -10.71 -4.95
N LEU A 158 -23.10 -9.62 -5.65
CA LEU A 158 -23.52 -8.26 -5.33
C LEU A 158 -25.01 -8.05 -5.61
N GLU A 159 -25.55 -8.53 -6.74
CA GLU A 159 -26.99 -8.47 -7.08
C GLU A 159 -27.92 -9.01 -5.96
N ARG A 160 -27.42 -9.92 -5.13
CA ARG A 160 -28.15 -10.54 -4.01
C ARG A 160 -28.01 -9.79 -2.67
N ARG A 161 -27.30 -8.66 -2.64
CA ARG A 161 -27.07 -7.82 -1.46
C ARG A 161 -27.95 -6.58 -1.50
N GLU A 162 -28.39 -6.13 -0.33
CA GLU A 162 -29.25 -4.94 -0.15
C GLU A 162 -28.73 -3.70 -0.89
N ALA A 163 -27.44 -3.38 -0.74
CA ALA A 163 -26.78 -2.26 -1.43
C ALA A 163 -25.96 -2.72 -2.67
N GLY A 164 -26.31 -3.85 -3.26
CA GLY A 164 -25.56 -4.50 -4.33
C GLY A 164 -25.30 -3.62 -5.55
N PHE A 165 -26.37 -3.06 -6.12
CA PHE A 165 -26.31 -2.14 -7.26
C PHE A 165 -25.52 -0.87 -6.95
N GLU A 166 -25.62 -0.36 -5.72
CA GLU A 166 -24.88 0.82 -5.29
C GLU A 166 -23.38 0.52 -5.18
N VAL A 167 -22.99 -0.62 -4.60
CA VAL A 167 -21.58 -1.06 -4.59
C VAL A 167 -21.06 -1.26 -6.03
N MET A 168 -21.87 -1.81 -6.94
CA MET A 168 -21.49 -1.95 -8.36
C MET A 168 -21.33 -0.60 -9.06
N ARG A 169 -22.18 0.39 -8.77
CA ARG A 169 -22.04 1.77 -9.25
C ARG A 169 -20.74 2.41 -8.74
N LEU A 170 -20.50 2.33 -7.44
CA LEU A 170 -19.28 2.84 -6.79
C LEU A 170 -18.00 2.15 -7.28
N MET A 171 -18.09 0.90 -7.73
CA MET A 171 -16.99 0.19 -8.42
C MET A 171 -16.71 0.73 -9.82
N ALA A 172 -17.68 1.32 -10.51
CA ALA A 172 -17.51 1.90 -11.84
C ALA A 172 -17.12 3.39 -11.79
N SER A 173 -17.61 4.14 -10.80
CA SER A 173 -17.33 5.56 -10.61
C SER A 173 -15.85 5.88 -10.31
N SER A 174 -15.51 7.16 -10.44
CA SER A 174 -14.26 7.76 -9.96
C SER A 174 -14.35 8.21 -8.49
N PRO A 175 -13.22 8.35 -7.78
CA PRO A 175 -13.18 8.92 -6.43
C PRO A 175 -13.78 10.32 -6.32
N LEU A 176 -13.58 11.17 -7.34
CA LEU A 176 -14.06 12.56 -7.37
C LEU A 176 -15.59 12.64 -7.49
N GLU A 177 -16.21 11.80 -8.32
CA GLU A 177 -17.68 11.72 -8.42
C GLU A 177 -18.29 11.35 -7.07
N VAL A 178 -17.78 10.30 -6.43
CA VAL A 178 -18.28 9.81 -5.12
C VAL A 178 -18.09 10.87 -4.02
N VAL A 179 -16.95 11.56 -3.98
CA VAL A 179 -16.73 12.64 -3.00
C VAL A 179 -17.68 13.83 -3.23
N ASN A 180 -17.91 14.21 -4.49
CA ASN A 180 -18.81 15.33 -4.83
C ASN A 180 -20.29 15.01 -4.56
N GLU A 181 -20.68 13.74 -4.61
CA GLU A 181 -22.02 13.27 -4.28
C GLU A 181 -22.29 13.26 -2.77
N PHE A 182 -21.30 12.90 -1.95
CA PHE A 182 -21.47 12.79 -0.50
C PHE A 182 -21.31 14.12 0.26
N PHE A 183 -20.44 15.00 -0.21
CA PHE A 183 -20.02 16.21 0.52
C PHE A 183 -20.25 17.46 -0.32
N GLU A 184 -20.45 18.62 0.32
CA GLU A 184 -20.65 19.91 -0.35
C GLU A 184 -19.54 20.91 -0.08
N GLU A 185 -18.92 20.84 1.09
CA GLU A 185 -17.90 21.78 1.56
C GLU A 185 -16.51 21.41 0.98
N GLU A 186 -15.76 22.41 0.53
CA GLU A 186 -14.53 22.22 -0.24
C GLU A 186 -13.38 21.62 0.61
N HIS A 187 -13.21 22.05 1.86
CA HIS A 187 -12.19 21.51 2.76
C HIS A 187 -12.46 20.04 3.08
N VAL A 188 -13.73 19.67 3.31
CA VAL A 188 -14.15 18.27 3.52
C VAL A 188 -13.91 17.43 2.27
N ARG A 189 -14.36 17.89 1.10
CA ARG A 189 -14.13 17.21 -0.20
C ARG A 189 -12.65 16.95 -0.42
N LEU A 190 -11.81 17.98 -0.29
CA LEU A 190 -10.35 17.87 -0.45
C LEU A 190 -9.72 16.91 0.58
N HIS A 191 -10.17 16.94 1.83
CA HIS A 191 -9.65 16.07 2.89
C HIS A 191 -9.95 14.59 2.63
N VAL A 192 -11.20 14.25 2.28
CA VAL A 192 -11.62 12.87 1.98
C VAL A 192 -11.01 12.39 0.67
N LEU A 193 -10.98 13.22 -0.38
CA LEU A 193 -10.37 12.86 -1.66
C LEU A 193 -8.86 12.59 -1.51
N LYS A 194 -8.12 13.46 -0.81
CA LYS A 194 -6.70 13.26 -0.48
C LYS A 194 -6.44 11.98 0.34
N ALA A 195 -7.37 11.55 1.19
CA ALA A 195 -7.27 10.27 1.88
C ALA A 195 -7.46 9.08 0.91
N SER A 196 -8.41 9.20 -0.01
CA SER A 196 -8.80 8.16 -0.96
C SER A 196 -7.69 7.84 -1.98
N LEU A 197 -7.01 8.87 -2.49
CA LEU A 197 -6.05 8.78 -3.60
C LEU A 197 -4.63 8.32 -3.22
N GLN A 198 -4.36 7.96 -1.96
CA GLN A 198 -3.00 7.60 -1.51
C GLN A 198 -2.44 6.32 -2.16
N GLY A 199 -3.28 5.52 -2.82
CA GLY A 199 -2.84 4.39 -3.64
C GLY A 199 -2.32 4.77 -5.04
N GLY A 200 -2.32 6.06 -5.40
CA GLY A 200 -1.85 6.56 -6.70
C GLY A 200 -2.84 6.71 -7.88
N PRO A 201 -4.16 6.40 -7.81
CA PRO A 201 -5.05 6.70 -8.93
C PRO A 201 -5.32 8.21 -9.05
N PHE A 202 -5.76 8.64 -10.23
CA PHE A 202 -6.19 10.03 -10.44
C PHE A 202 -7.60 10.29 -9.85
N PRO A 203 -7.93 11.55 -9.48
CA PRO A 203 -9.24 11.88 -8.89
C PRO A 203 -10.44 11.44 -9.75
N ASP A 204 -10.33 11.60 -11.06
CA ASP A 204 -11.33 11.34 -12.10
C ASP A 204 -11.21 9.94 -12.71
N GLN A 205 -10.33 9.08 -12.19
CA GLN A 205 -10.12 7.74 -12.72
C GLN A 205 -11.29 6.81 -12.38
N LEU A 206 -12.11 6.48 -13.39
CA LEU A 206 -13.17 5.48 -13.31
C LEU A 206 -12.62 4.11 -12.87
N GLY A 207 -13.42 3.36 -12.13
CA GLY A 207 -13.04 2.07 -11.54
C GLY A 207 -12.58 2.13 -10.08
N TYR A 208 -12.48 3.32 -9.49
CA TYR A 208 -11.80 3.54 -8.19
C TYR A 208 -12.68 4.20 -7.11
N GLY A 209 -13.97 4.47 -7.38
CA GLY A 209 -14.88 5.13 -6.43
C GLY A 209 -14.98 4.46 -5.04
N LEU A 210 -14.91 3.12 -4.98
CA LEU A 210 -14.84 2.39 -3.70
C LEU A 210 -13.64 2.75 -2.82
N LEU A 211 -12.57 3.37 -3.34
CA LEU A 211 -11.46 3.83 -2.51
C LEU A 211 -11.88 4.89 -1.50
N VAL A 212 -12.95 5.65 -1.74
CA VAL A 212 -13.49 6.62 -0.77
C VAL A 212 -13.92 5.95 0.54
N PHE A 213 -14.46 4.73 0.44
CA PHE A 213 -14.80 3.90 1.58
C PHE A 213 -13.62 3.04 2.06
N GLY A 214 -12.78 2.56 1.14
CA GLY A 214 -11.57 1.80 1.42
C GLY A 214 -10.44 2.65 2.02
N THR A 215 -9.47 3.04 1.19
CA THR A 215 -8.30 3.85 1.60
C THR A 215 -8.66 5.26 2.08
N GLY A 216 -9.86 5.75 1.79
CA GLY A 216 -10.43 7.02 2.22
C GLY A 216 -10.81 7.02 3.70
N SER A 217 -12.05 6.66 4.05
CA SER A 217 -12.55 6.82 5.44
C SER A 217 -12.87 5.51 6.18
N GLY A 218 -13.65 4.62 5.57
CA GLY A 218 -14.21 3.44 6.24
C GLY A 218 -13.14 2.46 6.74
N ALA A 219 -12.26 1.98 5.87
CA ALA A 219 -11.22 1.02 6.27
C ALA A 219 -10.21 1.62 7.26
N ARG A 220 -9.99 2.95 7.25
CA ARG A 220 -9.16 3.64 8.25
C ARG A 220 -9.77 3.56 9.64
N HIS A 221 -11.08 3.72 9.77
CA HIS A 221 -11.76 3.59 11.05
C HIS A 221 -11.83 2.12 11.52
N SER A 222 -12.09 1.16 10.63
CA SER A 222 -12.15 -0.26 11.01
C SER A 222 -10.79 -0.88 11.38
N PHE A 223 -9.70 -0.49 10.71
CA PHE A 223 -8.39 -1.17 10.82
C PHE A 223 -7.25 -0.26 11.31
N GLY A 224 -7.49 1.04 11.45
CA GLY A 224 -6.52 2.02 11.93
C GLY A 224 -5.40 2.37 10.95
N TRP A 225 -4.47 3.21 11.42
CA TRP A 225 -3.31 3.70 10.67
C TRP A 225 -2.03 3.01 11.13
N ALA A 226 -1.99 1.68 11.06
CA ALA A 226 -0.92 0.89 11.66
C ALA A 226 0.48 1.24 11.10
N MET A 227 1.41 1.63 11.98
CA MET A 227 2.81 1.92 11.64
C MET A 227 3.73 1.00 12.45
N PRO A 228 4.64 0.22 11.84
CA PRO A 228 5.57 -0.61 12.60
C PRO A 228 6.47 0.24 13.50
N GLU A 229 6.61 -0.18 14.75
CA GLU A 229 7.62 0.38 15.65
C GLU A 229 9.02 0.08 15.08
N GLY A 230 9.84 1.11 14.89
CA GLY A 230 11.17 1.00 14.25
C GLY A 230 11.22 1.29 12.75
N GLY A 231 10.06 1.40 12.09
CA GLY A 231 9.88 1.66 10.65
C GLY A 231 9.44 0.43 9.85
N SER A 232 8.94 0.66 8.64
CA SER A 232 8.34 -0.36 7.76
C SER A 232 9.17 -1.61 7.49
N LEU A 233 10.50 -1.53 7.61
CA LEU A 233 11.42 -2.67 7.47
C LEU A 233 11.20 -3.75 8.55
N GLU A 234 10.57 -3.46 9.69
CA GLU A 234 10.30 -4.49 10.69
C GLU A 234 9.27 -5.54 10.26
N LEU A 235 8.37 -5.24 9.32
CA LEU A 235 7.48 -6.27 8.74
C LEU A 235 8.29 -7.35 7.99
N PRO A 236 9.09 -7.03 6.95
CA PRO A 236 9.89 -8.02 6.25
C PRO A 236 10.96 -8.66 7.14
N LEU A 237 11.59 -7.94 8.08
CA LEU A 237 12.52 -8.56 9.03
C LEU A 237 11.83 -9.60 9.92
N SER A 238 10.63 -9.30 10.43
CA SER A 238 9.83 -10.26 11.21
C SER A 238 9.37 -11.46 10.38
N LEU A 239 9.08 -11.27 9.09
CA LEU A 239 8.80 -12.37 8.16
C LEU A 239 10.04 -13.24 7.88
N VAL A 240 11.24 -12.66 7.77
CA VAL A 240 12.50 -13.42 7.66
C VAL A 240 12.75 -14.24 8.94
N ARG A 241 12.53 -13.65 10.12
CA ARG A 241 12.60 -14.36 11.40
C ARG A 241 11.58 -15.52 11.47
N ALA A 242 10.35 -15.30 10.99
CA ALA A 242 9.32 -16.33 10.91
C ALA A 242 9.65 -17.47 9.94
N LEU A 243 10.16 -17.14 8.75
CA LEU A 243 10.60 -18.08 7.73
C LEU A 243 11.74 -18.99 8.24
N ARG A 244 12.75 -18.39 8.87
CA ARG A 244 13.90 -19.11 9.45
C ARG A 244 13.51 -20.01 10.61
N ALA A 245 12.56 -19.61 11.44
CA ALA A 245 12.00 -20.46 12.50
C ALA A 245 11.28 -21.71 11.95
N CYS A 246 10.89 -21.71 10.67
CA CYS A 246 10.31 -22.85 9.96
C CYS A 246 11.32 -23.55 9.02
N GLY A 247 12.63 -23.25 9.11
CA GLY A 247 13.68 -23.91 8.32
C GLY A 247 13.85 -23.42 6.87
N GLY A 248 13.18 -22.34 6.48
CA GLY A 248 13.50 -21.63 5.23
C GLY A 248 14.62 -20.60 5.41
N ASP A 249 15.15 -20.06 4.31
CA ASP A 249 16.20 -19.03 4.38
C ASP A 249 16.12 -18.01 3.24
N VAL A 250 16.87 -16.90 3.37
CA VAL A 250 16.93 -15.79 2.40
C VAL A 250 18.37 -15.50 2.01
N PHE A 251 18.64 -15.56 0.71
CA PHE A 251 19.91 -15.15 0.10
C PHE A 251 19.76 -13.76 -0.52
N THR A 252 20.32 -12.75 0.14
CA THR A 252 20.54 -11.42 -0.43
C THR A 252 21.68 -11.43 -1.46
N ARG A 253 21.86 -10.33 -2.20
CA ARG A 253 22.91 -10.17 -3.24
C ARG A 253 22.89 -11.32 -4.27
N SER A 254 21.71 -11.84 -4.55
CA SER A 254 21.46 -13.03 -5.35
C SER A 254 20.44 -12.69 -6.43
N GLU A 255 20.78 -11.72 -7.28
CA GLU A 255 19.94 -11.28 -8.38
C GLU A 255 19.73 -12.43 -9.37
N VAL A 256 18.48 -12.88 -9.50
CA VAL A 256 18.05 -13.86 -10.49
C VAL A 256 18.02 -13.19 -11.86
N LYS A 257 18.50 -13.91 -12.89
CA LYS A 257 18.46 -13.47 -14.29
C LYS A 257 17.61 -14.36 -15.18
N GLU A 258 17.49 -15.65 -14.84
CA GLU A 258 16.78 -16.64 -15.65
C GLU A 258 15.99 -17.59 -14.75
N ILE A 259 14.77 -17.94 -15.17
CA ILE A 259 13.99 -19.06 -14.64
C ILE A 259 14.22 -20.25 -15.59
N ILE A 260 14.81 -21.31 -15.05
CA ILE A 260 15.16 -22.51 -15.80
C ILE A 260 13.88 -23.34 -15.98
N VAL A 261 13.43 -23.45 -17.23
CA VAL A 261 12.22 -24.21 -17.61
C VAL A 261 12.61 -25.41 -18.47
N GLU A 262 12.22 -26.60 -18.01
CA GLU A 262 12.48 -27.91 -18.64
C GLU A 262 11.14 -28.63 -18.79
N ASP A 263 10.83 -29.13 -20.00
CA ASP A 263 9.57 -29.80 -20.34
C ASP A 263 8.30 -29.03 -19.92
N GLY A 264 8.33 -27.70 -20.02
CA GLY A 264 7.24 -26.80 -19.63
C GLY A 264 7.11 -26.57 -18.12
N VAL A 265 8.05 -27.06 -17.30
CA VAL A 265 8.05 -26.92 -15.84
C VAL A 265 9.23 -26.06 -15.39
N ALA A 266 8.97 -25.05 -14.55
CA ALA A 266 10.04 -24.28 -13.90
C ALA A 266 10.78 -25.16 -12.87
N ARG A 267 12.02 -25.55 -13.16
CA ARG A 267 12.88 -26.43 -12.35
C ARG A 267 13.88 -25.71 -11.46
N GLY A 268 13.98 -24.40 -11.60
CA GLY A 268 14.91 -23.62 -10.82
C GLY A 268 15.17 -22.25 -11.42
N VAL A 269 16.25 -21.63 -10.98
CA VAL A 269 16.68 -20.31 -11.45
C VAL A 269 18.20 -20.21 -11.50
N MET A 270 18.69 -19.28 -12.33
CA MET A 270 20.10 -18.91 -12.39
C MET A 270 20.27 -17.43 -12.00
N THR A 271 21.24 -17.16 -11.14
CA THR A 271 21.62 -15.80 -10.71
C THR A 271 22.69 -15.21 -11.61
N GLY A 272 22.83 -13.88 -11.59
CA GLY A 272 23.79 -13.14 -12.43
C GLY A 272 25.26 -13.46 -12.17
N ASP A 273 25.59 -14.10 -11.04
CA ASP A 273 26.93 -14.63 -10.73
C ASP A 273 27.12 -16.11 -11.13
N GLY A 274 26.15 -16.71 -11.81
CA GLY A 274 26.18 -18.09 -12.29
C GLY A 274 25.82 -19.16 -11.25
N ARG A 275 25.44 -18.81 -10.01
CA ARG A 275 24.84 -19.81 -9.09
C ARG A 275 23.48 -20.26 -9.64
N ARG A 276 23.21 -21.56 -9.49
CA ARG A 276 21.93 -22.18 -9.87
C ARG A 276 21.19 -22.62 -8.61
N PHE A 277 19.89 -22.45 -8.55
CA PHE A 277 19.04 -22.88 -7.44
C PHE A 277 17.94 -23.78 -7.99
N THR A 278 17.92 -25.05 -7.57
CA THR A 278 16.94 -26.04 -8.04
C THR A 278 15.68 -25.97 -7.18
N ALA A 279 14.53 -25.93 -7.85
CA ALA A 279 13.20 -25.96 -7.25
C ALA A 279 12.52 -27.29 -7.61
N GLU A 280 12.31 -28.16 -6.63
CA GLU A 280 11.74 -29.49 -6.85
C GLU A 280 10.24 -29.43 -7.19
N LYS A 281 9.51 -28.44 -6.64
CA LYS A 281 8.05 -28.31 -6.79
C LYS A 281 7.62 -27.06 -7.55
N ALA A 282 8.15 -25.87 -7.24
CA ALA A 282 7.78 -24.64 -7.93
C ALA A 282 8.77 -23.48 -7.74
N VAL A 283 8.76 -22.56 -8.70
CA VAL A 283 9.32 -21.21 -8.57
C VAL A 283 8.17 -20.21 -8.32
N VAL A 284 8.29 -19.34 -7.33
CA VAL A 284 7.27 -18.33 -6.97
C VAL A 284 7.86 -16.94 -7.12
N ALA A 285 7.40 -16.16 -8.10
CA ALA A 285 7.93 -14.81 -8.33
C ALA A 285 7.14 -13.73 -7.55
N GLY A 286 7.80 -13.06 -6.62
CA GLY A 286 7.36 -11.80 -5.98
C GLY A 286 7.86 -10.54 -6.70
N LEU A 287 8.18 -10.67 -7.99
CA LEU A 287 8.76 -9.65 -8.85
C LEU A 287 7.71 -8.99 -9.77
N HIS A 288 8.10 -7.95 -10.50
CA HIS A 288 7.22 -7.29 -11.46
C HIS A 288 6.92 -8.21 -12.66
N VAL A 289 5.66 -8.33 -13.07
CA VAL A 289 5.23 -9.27 -14.13
C VAL A 289 6.04 -9.15 -15.43
N ARG A 290 6.38 -7.92 -15.84
CA ARG A 290 7.23 -7.66 -17.01
C ARG A 290 8.62 -8.28 -16.89
N GLN A 291 9.24 -8.24 -15.71
CA GLN A 291 10.56 -8.84 -15.47
C GLN A 291 10.47 -10.36 -15.55
N VAL A 292 9.43 -10.96 -14.95
CA VAL A 292 9.24 -12.42 -14.95
C VAL A 292 8.98 -12.94 -16.36
N PHE A 293 7.99 -12.36 -17.07
CA PHE A 293 7.48 -12.93 -18.32
C PHE A 293 8.11 -12.36 -19.59
N LEU A 294 8.84 -11.23 -19.56
CA LEU A 294 9.51 -10.68 -20.77
C LEU A 294 11.04 -10.65 -20.67
N GLU A 295 11.62 -11.05 -19.52
CA GLU A 295 13.08 -10.96 -19.31
C GLU A 295 13.69 -12.21 -18.65
N MET A 296 12.93 -12.98 -17.86
CA MET A 296 13.44 -14.14 -17.11
C MET A 296 13.01 -15.50 -17.67
N ILE A 297 12.01 -15.58 -18.54
CA ILE A 297 11.52 -16.83 -19.14
C ILE A 297 11.65 -16.71 -20.67
N ASP A 298 12.14 -17.77 -21.31
CA ASP A 298 12.19 -17.87 -22.78
C ASP A 298 10.77 -17.90 -23.36
N ASP A 299 10.48 -17.00 -24.31
CA ASP A 299 9.19 -16.82 -24.98
C ASP A 299 8.58 -18.13 -25.50
N ARG A 300 9.40 -19.13 -25.87
CA ARG A 300 8.92 -20.45 -26.33
C ARG A 300 8.06 -21.20 -25.31
N TRP A 301 8.16 -20.84 -24.03
CA TRP A 301 7.41 -21.44 -22.92
C TRP A 301 6.16 -20.63 -22.53
N LEU A 302 5.90 -19.51 -23.20
CA LEU A 302 4.85 -18.56 -22.84
C LEU A 302 3.74 -18.54 -23.89
N ASP A 303 2.51 -18.35 -23.43
CA ASP A 303 1.38 -18.07 -24.32
C ASP A 303 1.50 -16.63 -24.85
N ALA A 304 1.32 -16.45 -26.17
CA ALA A 304 1.43 -15.13 -26.81
C ALA A 304 0.46 -14.10 -26.20
N SER A 305 -0.72 -14.52 -25.74
CA SER A 305 -1.69 -13.62 -25.08
C SER A 305 -1.21 -13.16 -23.69
N LEU A 306 -0.40 -13.96 -22.99
CA LEU A 306 0.21 -13.55 -21.73
C LEU A 306 1.32 -12.52 -21.96
N VAL A 307 2.13 -12.71 -23.00
CA VAL A 307 3.16 -11.76 -23.43
C VAL A 307 2.51 -10.42 -23.83
N GLU A 308 1.46 -10.45 -24.65
CA GLU A 308 0.69 -9.27 -25.05
C GLU A 308 0.07 -8.54 -23.85
N ALA A 309 -0.53 -9.27 -22.90
CA ALA A 309 -1.09 -8.69 -21.68
C ALA A 309 -0.02 -8.08 -20.75
N CYS A 310 1.20 -8.62 -20.74
CA CYS A 310 2.33 -8.09 -19.96
C CYS A 310 2.98 -6.86 -20.61
N ALA A 311 2.98 -6.75 -21.95
CA ALA A 311 3.64 -5.67 -22.69
C ALA A 311 3.25 -4.23 -22.27
N PRO A 312 1.97 -3.86 -22.04
CA PRO A 312 1.59 -2.51 -21.59
C PRO A 312 1.88 -2.26 -20.09
N SER A 313 2.25 -3.28 -19.31
CA SER A 313 2.46 -3.15 -17.87
C SER A 313 3.71 -2.35 -17.53
N ARG A 314 3.54 -1.09 -17.14
CA ARG A 314 4.59 -0.21 -16.64
C ARG A 314 4.54 -0.11 -15.12
N ALA A 315 5.70 -0.23 -14.47
CA ALA A 315 5.84 0.17 -13.09
C ALA A 315 5.57 1.68 -12.98
N VAL A 316 4.52 2.08 -12.25
CA VAL A 316 4.25 3.50 -11.97
C VAL A 316 5.27 3.97 -10.94
N GLY A 317 6.25 4.77 -11.41
CA GLY A 317 7.28 5.33 -10.55
C GLY A 317 6.73 6.45 -9.68
N ALA A 318 6.66 6.21 -8.36
CA ALA A 318 6.54 7.27 -7.37
C ALA A 318 7.95 7.67 -6.90
N ALA A 319 8.27 8.96 -6.93
CA ALA A 319 9.54 9.50 -6.45
C ALA A 319 9.34 10.14 -5.06
N PRO A 320 9.65 9.44 -3.96
CA PRO A 320 9.49 10.00 -2.62
C PRO A 320 10.54 11.09 -2.35
N VAL A 321 10.10 12.18 -1.71
CA VAL A 321 10.98 13.30 -1.32
C VAL A 321 10.97 13.40 0.20
N SER A 322 12.09 13.02 0.82
CA SER A 322 12.31 13.22 2.26
C SER A 322 13.00 14.56 2.50
N SER A 323 12.43 15.41 3.37
CA SER A 323 12.99 16.73 3.71
C SER A 323 13.00 16.93 5.22
N ARG A 324 14.10 17.45 5.77
CA ARG A 324 14.24 17.77 7.19
C ARG A 324 14.31 19.28 7.40
N PHE A 325 13.33 19.82 8.12
CA PHE A 325 13.35 21.22 8.55
C PHE A 325 13.79 21.31 10.02
N ARG A 326 14.85 22.08 10.28
CA ARG A 326 15.22 22.48 11.65
C ARG A 326 14.59 23.85 11.94
N CYS A 327 13.40 23.86 12.54
CA CYS A 327 12.85 25.09 13.10
C CYS A 327 13.82 25.65 14.13
N ARG A 328 14.38 26.84 13.88
CA ARG A 328 15.00 27.62 14.96
C ARG A 328 13.88 28.02 15.93
N PRO A 329 14.06 27.89 17.26
CA PRO A 329 13.06 28.32 18.24
C PRO A 329 13.04 29.86 18.33
N CYS A 330 12.46 30.50 17.32
CA CYS A 330 12.11 31.93 17.35
C CYS A 330 10.75 32.18 18.04
N CYS A 331 10.10 31.11 18.51
CA CYS A 331 8.91 31.16 19.34
C CYS A 331 9.13 30.19 20.52
N PRO A 332 8.90 30.60 21.78
CA PRO A 332 9.02 29.72 22.92
C PRO A 332 7.86 28.73 22.92
N LEU A 333 8.07 27.57 22.28
CA LEU A 333 7.28 26.37 22.56
C LEU A 333 7.50 26.02 24.04
N SER A 334 6.54 26.39 24.87
CA SER A 334 6.54 26.14 26.31
C SER A 334 6.72 24.64 26.56
N ARG A 335 7.84 24.27 27.20
CA ARG A 335 8.12 22.89 27.58
C ARG A 335 7.28 22.49 28.80
N SER A 336 5.99 22.30 28.58
CA SER A 336 5.14 21.49 29.45
C SER A 336 4.87 20.16 28.72
N ARG A 337 4.98 19.04 29.44
CA ARG A 337 4.68 17.71 28.87
C ARG A 337 3.18 17.43 28.80
N ASP A 338 2.36 18.30 29.39
CA ASP A 338 0.93 18.10 29.57
C ASP A 338 0.08 18.76 28.46
N ASP A 339 0.61 19.77 27.77
CA ASP A 339 -0.10 20.53 26.71
C ASP A 339 -0.34 19.76 25.40
N VAL A 340 0.24 18.56 25.22
CA VAL A 340 0.04 17.73 24.01
C VAL A 340 -1.42 17.23 23.90
N ARG A 341 -2.20 17.30 24.99
CA ARG A 341 -3.65 17.01 24.98
C ARG A 341 -4.52 18.21 24.57
N SER A 342 -3.93 19.36 24.25
CA SER A 342 -4.64 20.65 24.16
C SER A 342 -4.43 21.41 22.85
N PHE A 343 -4.20 20.71 21.73
CA PHE A 343 -4.30 21.32 20.38
C PHE A 343 -5.76 21.56 19.96
N GLY A 344 -6.45 22.41 20.73
CA GLY A 344 -7.86 22.73 20.57
C GLY A 344 -8.17 24.16 21.00
N CYS A 345 -7.65 25.15 20.26
CA CYS A 345 -8.24 26.49 20.02
C CYS A 345 -7.17 27.42 19.40
N LEU A 346 -7.09 27.51 18.07
CA LEU A 346 -6.41 28.63 17.41
C LEU A 346 -7.28 29.88 17.54
N ARG A 347 -7.07 30.68 18.60
CA ARG A 347 -7.73 31.98 18.76
C ARG A 347 -7.30 32.93 17.65
N ARG A 348 -8.28 33.57 17.00
CA ARG A 348 -8.04 34.71 16.09
C ARG A 348 -7.17 35.77 16.78
N VAL A 349 -6.08 36.17 16.14
CA VAL A 349 -5.40 37.44 16.48
C VAL A 349 -6.29 38.56 15.96
N SER A 350 -7.02 39.20 16.87
CA SER A 350 -7.82 40.39 16.57
C SER A 350 -6.92 41.58 16.26
N GLN A 351 -7.19 42.29 15.16
CA GLN A 351 -6.60 43.60 14.92
C GLN A 351 -7.12 44.60 15.98
N GLY A 352 -6.21 45.44 16.49
CA GLY A 352 -6.47 46.49 17.49
C GLY A 352 -5.47 47.64 17.32
N PRO A 353 -5.81 48.87 17.72
CA PRO A 353 -5.54 50.02 16.86
C PRO A 353 -4.21 50.76 17.09
N SER A 354 -3.88 51.60 16.09
CA SER A 354 -2.78 52.55 16.08
C SER A 354 -2.83 53.59 17.20
N LEU A 355 -1.73 53.74 17.95
CA LEU A 355 -1.40 54.94 18.70
C LEU A 355 0.11 55.24 18.59
N LEU A 356 0.43 56.44 18.11
CA LEU A 356 1.74 57.09 18.30
C LEU A 356 1.82 57.58 19.76
N PRO A 357 3.04 57.76 20.30
CA PRO A 357 3.50 59.14 20.44
C PRO A 357 4.99 59.37 20.17
N SER A 358 5.33 60.63 19.94
CA SER A 358 6.67 61.18 19.76
C SER A 358 7.27 61.73 21.06
N THR A 359 8.55 62.14 20.98
CA THR A 359 9.34 63.00 21.91
C THR A 359 10.28 62.32 22.93
N LEU A 360 11.55 62.74 22.83
CA LEU A 360 12.67 62.72 23.79
C LEU A 360 12.73 64.09 24.51
N PRO A 361 13.68 64.42 25.43
CA PRO A 361 14.85 63.68 25.95
C PRO A 361 15.02 63.69 27.50
N GLY A 362 16.09 63.06 28.04
CA GLY A 362 16.71 63.59 29.28
C GLY A 362 17.46 62.66 30.26
N VAL A 363 18.79 62.54 30.09
CA VAL A 363 19.84 62.48 31.14
C VAL A 363 20.04 61.21 32.03
N LEU A 364 21.32 60.94 32.30
CA LEU A 364 22.04 59.83 32.97
C LEU A 364 22.17 60.07 34.52
N PRO A 365 22.95 59.34 35.38
CA PRO A 365 24.04 58.38 35.08
C PRO A 365 24.33 57.16 36.04
N HIS A 366 25.38 56.40 35.65
CA HIS A 366 26.28 55.52 36.47
C HIS A 366 25.78 54.13 36.93
N THR A 367 26.59 53.04 36.99
CA THR A 367 28.07 52.87 36.85
C THR A 367 28.50 51.43 36.44
N SER A 368 29.65 51.31 35.74
CA SER A 368 30.63 50.17 35.67
C SER A 368 30.15 48.72 35.38
N GLY A 369 30.82 47.88 34.56
CA GLY A 369 32.17 47.93 33.98
C GLY A 369 32.34 46.96 32.77
N PRO A 370 33.57 46.61 32.33
CA PRO A 370 33.92 46.82 30.91
C PRO A 370 34.44 45.61 30.08
N ASP A 371 34.39 45.81 28.75
CA ASP A 371 35.33 45.36 27.68
C ASP A 371 35.60 43.85 27.42
N THR A 372 35.79 43.36 26.19
CA THR A 372 35.69 43.94 24.81
C THR A 372 35.51 42.82 23.77
N CYS A 373 34.91 43.12 22.62
CA CYS A 373 35.15 42.40 21.35
C CYS A 373 34.89 43.37 20.17
N PRO A 374 35.80 43.50 19.18
CA PRO A 374 35.82 44.68 18.29
C PRO A 374 35.06 44.51 16.95
N GLN A 375 34.87 45.66 16.29
CA GLN A 375 34.55 45.84 14.86
C GLN A 375 33.16 45.41 14.36
N ARG A 376 32.22 46.37 14.40
CA ARG A 376 31.13 46.47 13.42
C ARG A 376 31.69 46.91 12.06
N ALA A 377 31.45 46.12 11.01
CA ALA A 377 31.49 46.57 9.63
C ALA A 377 30.29 46.00 8.86
N ALA A 378 29.48 46.89 8.26
CA ALA A 378 28.45 46.63 7.24
C ALA A 378 27.54 45.39 7.39
N CYS A 379 26.41 45.53 8.10
CA CYS A 379 25.20 44.81 7.70
C CYS A 379 24.52 45.59 6.55
N PRO A 380 24.31 45.00 5.37
CA PRO A 380 23.44 45.60 4.36
C PRO A 380 21.98 45.49 4.81
N GLU A 381 21.23 46.58 4.66
CA GLU A 381 19.81 46.62 4.97
C GLU A 381 19.03 45.59 4.14
N HIS A 382 18.10 44.88 4.78
CA HIS A 382 17.18 44.00 4.06
C HIS A 382 16.17 44.86 3.28
N GLY A 383 16.48 45.09 2.00
CA GLY A 383 15.51 45.59 1.03
C GLY A 383 14.27 44.68 0.94
N PRO A 384 13.13 45.20 0.44
CA PRO A 384 11.87 44.47 0.44
C PRO A 384 12.00 43.14 -0.31
N LEU A 385 11.36 42.09 0.26
CA LEU A 385 11.29 40.76 -0.33
C LEU A 385 10.86 40.87 -1.80
N ARG A 386 11.78 40.57 -2.72
CA ARG A 386 11.45 40.47 -4.14
C ARG A 386 10.40 39.38 -4.30
N ALA A 387 9.24 39.74 -4.82
CA ALA A 387 8.22 38.79 -5.22
C ALA A 387 8.84 37.73 -6.12
N ILE A 388 8.75 36.46 -5.69
CA ILE A 388 9.13 35.32 -6.52
C ILE A 388 8.21 35.37 -7.74
N ARG A 389 8.78 35.64 -8.93
CA ARG A 389 8.02 35.59 -10.17
C ARG A 389 7.39 34.19 -10.29
N PRO A 390 6.09 34.06 -10.62
CA PRO A 390 5.53 32.76 -10.92
C PRO A 390 6.33 32.15 -12.06
N LEU A 391 6.74 30.88 -11.89
CA LEU A 391 7.31 30.09 -12.96
C LEU A 391 6.31 30.09 -14.11
N ARG A 392 6.74 30.54 -15.30
CA ARG A 392 5.90 30.54 -16.49
C ARG A 392 5.45 29.11 -16.75
N THR A 393 4.13 28.90 -16.80
CA THR A 393 3.54 27.69 -17.37
C THR A 393 4.15 27.45 -18.75
N PRO A 394 4.60 26.22 -19.07
CA PRO A 394 5.00 25.90 -20.43
C PRO A 394 3.77 26.06 -21.32
N ARG A 395 3.87 26.94 -22.32
CA ARG A 395 2.86 27.06 -23.37
C ARG A 395 2.77 25.71 -24.09
N ILE A 396 1.63 25.03 -23.97
CA ILE A 396 1.28 23.95 -24.89
C ILE A 396 1.17 24.59 -26.28
N LEU A 397 2.07 24.22 -27.17
CA LEU A 397 2.02 24.64 -28.57
C LEU A 397 0.87 23.88 -29.24
N ALA A 398 -0.24 24.58 -29.48
CA ALA A 398 -1.24 24.12 -30.43
C ALA A 398 -0.64 24.15 -31.84
N GLY A 399 -0.55 22.99 -32.50
CA GLY A 399 0.01 22.93 -33.83
C GLY A 399 0.41 21.53 -34.32
N ASN A 400 -0.58 20.70 -34.66
CA ASN A 400 -0.68 20.31 -36.07
C ASN A 400 -2.10 19.93 -36.47
N GLN A 401 -2.53 20.40 -37.64
CA GLN A 401 -3.85 20.14 -38.19
C GLN A 401 -3.81 18.88 -39.06
N GLY A 402 -4.76 17.96 -38.84
CA GLY A 402 -5.12 16.89 -39.78
C GLY A 402 -6.57 17.12 -40.26
N PRO A 403 -6.92 16.80 -41.52
CA PRO A 403 -8.06 17.42 -42.19
C PRO A 403 -9.43 16.91 -41.73
N ALA A 404 -10.43 17.78 -41.90
CA ALA A 404 -11.84 17.51 -41.59
C ALA A 404 -12.48 16.46 -42.53
N PRO A 405 -13.54 15.76 -42.08
CA PRO A 405 -14.20 14.72 -42.88
C PRO A 405 -15.11 15.32 -43.97
N GLY A 406 -14.80 15.03 -45.23
CA GLY A 406 -15.58 15.46 -46.39
C GLY A 406 -16.49 14.36 -46.97
N ARG A 407 -17.79 14.44 -46.66
CA ARG A 407 -18.95 13.99 -47.46
C ARG A 407 -18.89 12.65 -48.24
N GLY A 408 -19.79 11.73 -47.84
CA GLY A 408 -20.94 11.38 -48.70
C GLY A 408 -20.97 10.04 -49.45
N ASN A 409 -21.66 9.05 -48.89
CA ASN A 409 -22.81 8.32 -49.48
C ASN A 409 -23.32 7.29 -48.45
N ARG A 410 -24.58 7.33 -48.01
CA ARG A 410 -25.80 6.85 -48.68
C ARG A 410 -25.70 5.39 -49.16
N ALA A 411 -26.13 4.45 -48.30
CA ALA A 411 -27.33 3.65 -48.55
C ALA A 411 -27.77 2.89 -47.29
N GLY A 412 -29.07 2.93 -47.00
CA GLY A 412 -29.74 2.09 -45.99
C GLY A 412 -30.26 0.77 -46.58
N PRO A 413 -31.11 0.02 -45.85
CA PRO A 413 -31.05 -1.44 -45.81
C PRO A 413 -32.07 -2.18 -46.71
N GLY A 414 -31.81 -3.47 -46.98
CA GLY A 414 -32.62 -4.33 -47.85
C GLY A 414 -32.66 -5.82 -47.46
N ILE A 415 -33.64 -6.13 -46.60
CA ILE A 415 -34.37 -7.40 -46.35
C ILE A 415 -34.24 -8.53 -47.42
N CYS A 416 -33.77 -9.73 -46.98
CA CYS A 416 -34.22 -11.13 -47.29
C CYS A 416 -34.41 -11.63 -48.77
N PRO A 417 -34.76 -12.93 -49.01
CA PRO A 417 -34.56 -14.20 -48.26
C PRO A 417 -34.06 -15.39 -49.14
N GLN A 418 -34.15 -16.64 -48.61
CA GLN A 418 -34.19 -17.93 -49.34
C GLN A 418 -32.83 -18.46 -49.91
N ARG A 419 -32.55 -19.78 -50.00
CA ARG A 419 -33.35 -21.01 -49.80
C ARG A 419 -32.47 -22.26 -49.54
N ASP A 420 -33.06 -23.21 -48.80
CA ASP A 420 -33.08 -24.68 -48.98
C ASP A 420 -31.86 -25.61 -48.71
N ARG A 421 -32.22 -26.78 -48.16
CA ARG A 421 -31.51 -28.09 -48.05
C ARG A 421 -30.40 -28.25 -46.99
N GLU A 422 -30.27 -29.39 -46.30
CA GLU A 422 -31.18 -30.51 -45.95
C GLU A 422 -30.43 -31.39 -44.92
N ASN A 423 -30.97 -31.59 -43.70
CA ASN A 423 -31.14 -32.92 -43.05
C ASN A 423 -31.54 -32.83 -41.56
N CYS A 424 -32.74 -33.35 -41.28
CA CYS A 424 -33.20 -33.82 -39.98
C CYS A 424 -32.50 -35.17 -39.62
N ALA A 425 -32.20 -35.57 -38.38
CA ALA A 425 -32.89 -35.55 -37.08
C ALA A 425 -33.67 -36.84 -36.75
N GLY A 426 -33.65 -37.23 -35.46
CA GLY A 426 -34.32 -38.39 -34.85
C GLY A 426 -33.70 -38.66 -33.47
N GLN A 427 -34.18 -38.10 -32.35
CA GLN A 427 -35.44 -38.32 -31.60
C GLN A 427 -35.39 -39.48 -30.58
N GLY A 428 -35.99 -39.25 -29.40
CA GLY A 428 -36.18 -40.20 -28.29
C GLY A 428 -35.41 -39.80 -27.02
N SER A 429 -35.90 -39.10 -25.98
CA SER A 429 -37.17 -39.11 -25.20
C SER A 429 -36.93 -39.66 -23.78
N HIS A 430 -37.26 -38.85 -22.75
CA HIS A 430 -37.66 -39.20 -21.37
C HIS A 430 -37.01 -40.42 -20.66
N ASP A 431 -36.39 -40.22 -19.49
CA ASP A 431 -37.15 -40.17 -18.21
C ASP A 431 -36.29 -39.86 -16.95
N THR A 432 -36.96 -39.41 -15.88
CA THR A 432 -36.39 -39.27 -14.52
C THR A 432 -36.92 -40.34 -13.57
N PRO A 433 -36.19 -40.68 -12.49
CA PRO A 433 -36.88 -40.95 -11.23
C PRO A 433 -36.27 -40.26 -9.99
N ARG A 434 -37.08 -40.19 -8.92
CA ARG A 434 -36.82 -39.47 -7.65
C ARG A 434 -36.26 -40.35 -6.53
N HIS A 435 -35.59 -39.67 -5.59
CA HIS A 435 -35.24 -40.05 -4.19
C HIS A 435 -35.78 -41.34 -3.53
N ARG A 436 -34.85 -42.10 -2.92
CA ARG A 436 -34.78 -42.64 -1.53
C ARG A 436 -33.35 -43.23 -1.31
N GLY A 437 -32.78 -43.40 -0.12
CA GLY A 437 -33.13 -42.95 1.24
C GLY A 437 -32.47 -43.83 2.34
N ALA A 438 -31.91 -43.22 3.41
CA ALA A 438 -31.20 -43.86 4.56
C ALA A 438 -29.82 -44.51 4.24
N ARG A 439 -28.87 -44.74 5.17
CA ARG A 439 -28.53 -44.25 6.54
C ARG A 439 -27.07 -44.72 6.86
N SER A 440 -26.38 -44.04 7.79
CA SER A 440 -25.23 -44.51 8.65
C SER A 440 -24.07 -45.31 8.01
N ASP A 441 -22.78 -45.02 8.26
CA ASP A 441 -22.15 -45.20 9.57
C ASP A 441 -20.92 -44.29 9.83
N VAL A 442 -20.42 -44.32 11.07
CA VAL A 442 -19.47 -43.37 11.66
C VAL A 442 -18.42 -44.11 12.53
N LEU A 443 -17.18 -43.60 12.54
CA LEU A 443 -16.04 -43.94 13.45
C LEU A 443 -15.32 -45.31 13.24
N PRO A 444 -14.12 -45.55 13.84
CA PRO A 444 -13.32 -44.66 14.71
C PRO A 444 -11.84 -44.42 14.32
N ARG A 445 -11.28 -43.39 14.96
CA ARG A 445 -9.83 -43.13 15.12
C ARG A 445 -9.11 -44.28 15.85
N ARG A 446 -7.79 -44.41 15.63
CA ARG A 446 -6.87 -45.02 16.61
C ARG A 446 -5.70 -44.07 16.92
N HIS A 447 -5.42 -43.87 18.21
CA HIS A 447 -4.21 -43.27 18.72
C HIS A 447 -3.34 -44.35 19.38
N HIS A 448 -2.08 -44.45 18.95
CA HIS A 448 -0.91 -44.78 19.77
C HIS A 448 0.29 -44.15 19.01
N GLY A 449 1.33 -43.60 19.62
CA GLY A 449 1.66 -43.56 21.05
C GLY A 449 3.07 -44.09 21.29
N SER A 450 4.10 -43.36 20.85
CA SER A 450 5.51 -43.70 21.12
C SER A 450 6.32 -42.47 21.54
N ARG A 451 6.97 -42.58 22.70
CA ARG A 451 8.07 -41.70 23.13
C ARG A 451 9.37 -42.32 22.63
N ALA A 452 10.29 -41.51 22.11
CA ALA A 452 11.70 -41.88 21.93
C ALA A 452 12.61 -40.81 22.53
N ARG A 453 13.68 -41.23 23.20
CA ARG A 453 14.70 -40.38 23.86
C ARG A 453 15.84 -40.04 22.87
N PRO A 454 16.62 -38.97 23.12
CA PRO A 454 17.72 -38.56 22.25
C PRO A 454 18.98 -39.41 22.44
N PHE A 455 19.79 -39.54 21.39
CA PHE A 455 21.16 -40.09 21.40
C PHE A 455 21.96 -39.50 20.21
N PRO A 456 23.31 -39.62 20.17
CA PRO A 456 24.17 -38.44 20.31
C PRO A 456 24.83 -38.00 19.00
N GLY A 457 25.57 -36.89 19.06
CA GLY A 457 26.16 -36.25 17.89
C GLY A 457 27.27 -37.05 17.19
N GLY A 458 27.41 -36.79 15.89
CA GLY A 458 28.58 -37.08 15.08
C GLY A 458 29.07 -35.79 14.44
N ALA A 459 30.38 -35.55 14.44
CA ALA A 459 30.98 -34.38 13.81
C ALA A 459 31.09 -34.56 12.29
N SER A 460 30.83 -33.50 11.52
CA SER A 460 31.27 -33.39 10.13
C SER A 460 31.42 -31.93 9.71
N GLU A 461 32.66 -31.58 9.40
CA GLU A 461 33.16 -30.63 8.38
C GLU A 461 32.59 -29.20 8.26
N ALA A 462 33.53 -28.26 8.04
CA ALA A 462 33.28 -26.82 8.06
C ALA A 462 32.53 -26.34 6.80
N ALA A 463 31.41 -25.65 7.02
CA ALA A 463 30.76 -24.85 5.98
C ALA A 463 31.52 -23.54 5.73
N PRO A 464 31.51 -22.99 4.50
CA PRO A 464 32.15 -21.70 4.19
C PRO A 464 31.46 -20.54 4.92
N GLU A 465 32.22 -19.45 5.16
CA GLU A 465 31.80 -18.34 6.02
C GLU A 465 30.50 -17.66 5.56
N HIS A 466 29.44 -17.86 6.33
CA HIS A 466 28.21 -17.08 6.23
C HIS A 466 28.37 -15.76 6.97
N LEU A 467 28.25 -14.63 6.27
CA LEU A 467 28.10 -13.32 6.92
C LEU A 467 26.76 -13.27 7.66
N ARG A 468 26.78 -13.47 8.98
CA ARG A 468 25.63 -13.18 9.84
C ARG A 468 25.34 -11.69 9.75
N LEU A 469 24.08 -11.33 9.49
CA LEU A 469 23.61 -9.97 9.76
C LEU A 469 23.79 -9.69 11.27
N PRO A 470 24.29 -8.51 11.67
CA PRO A 470 24.45 -8.17 13.09
C PRO A 470 23.09 -8.13 13.78
N ASP A 471 23.03 -8.70 14.98
CA ASP A 471 21.85 -8.65 15.83
C ASP A 471 21.67 -7.19 16.33
N PRO A 472 20.53 -6.52 16.08
CA PRO A 472 20.46 -5.07 16.26
C PRO A 472 20.25 -4.60 17.70
N TYR A 473 20.13 -5.50 18.70
CA TYR A 473 20.05 -5.15 20.12
C TYR A 473 20.77 -6.18 21.02
N PRO A 474 21.40 -5.73 22.13
CA PRO A 474 22.18 -6.57 23.04
C PRO A 474 21.33 -7.39 24.03
#